data_AF-A0A7G4A000-F1
#
_entry.id   AF-A0A7G4A000-F1
#
_cell.length_a   1.000
_cell.length_b   1.000
_cell.length_c   1.000
_cell.angle_alpha   90.00
_cell.angle_beta   90.00
_cell.angle_gamma   90.00
#
_symmetry.space_group_name_H-M   'P 1'
#
loop_
_entity.id
_entity.type
_entity.pdbx_description
1 polymer ?
#
loop_
_entity_poly.entity_id
_entity_poly.type
_entity_poly.pdbx_seq_one_letter_code
_entity_poly.pdbx_strand_id
1 'polypeptide(L)'
;MNFQDSFFEERYNEYWNKNVVPLDATIRKSPSSLNLFEKRMNVTQLIGAYQQHVLNILYNLDRQSYQFEDKKYVQAYMKNTVSQTVEDFSFYAKIFPESKEICSKFLKTLGVSSLPEAEQTVATSYIPMM
;
A
#
# COMPACT_ATOMS: atom_id res chain seq x y z
N MET A 1 9.59 27.66 5.39
CA MET A 1 10.41 26.65 4.66
C MET A 1 9.50 25.86 3.75
N ASN A 2 9.92 25.55 2.53
CA ASN A 2 9.14 24.68 1.63
C ASN A 2 9.55 23.22 1.80
N PHE A 3 8.59 22.31 1.62
CA PHE A 3 8.82 20.88 1.54
C PHE A 3 9.28 20.49 0.13
N GLN A 4 8.63 21.03 -0.90
CA GLN A 4 8.96 20.74 -2.29
C GLN A 4 10.42 21.09 -2.62
N ASP A 5 11.10 20.18 -3.32
CA ASP A 5 12.50 20.31 -3.76
C ASP A 5 13.47 20.54 -2.59
N SER A 6 13.08 20.13 -1.37
CA SER A 6 13.88 20.29 -0.16
C SER A 6 14.54 18.98 0.27
N PHE A 7 15.54 19.09 1.15
CA PHE A 7 16.13 17.94 1.84
C PHE A 7 15.10 17.11 2.63
N PHE A 8 13.99 17.71 3.07
CA PHE A 8 12.93 16.95 3.75
C PHE A 8 12.23 15.99 2.79
N GLU A 9 11.84 16.49 1.61
CA GLU A 9 11.24 15.65 0.56
C GLU A 9 12.20 14.53 0.15
N GLU A 10 13.46 14.86 -0.13
CA GLU A 10 14.50 13.89 -0.46
C GLU A 10 14.58 12.78 0.59
N ARG A 11 14.65 13.14 1.88
CA ARG A 11 14.72 12.17 2.99
C ARG A 11 13.51 11.23 3.06
N TYR A 12 12.29 11.73 2.81
CA TYR A 12 11.11 10.87 2.79
C TYR A 12 11.11 9.95 1.56
N ASN A 13 11.52 10.44 0.40
CA ASN A 13 11.67 9.65 -0.81
C ASN A 13 12.74 8.55 -0.65
N GLU A 14 13.89 8.88 -0.06
CA GLU A 14 14.92 7.91 0.28
C GLU A 14 14.42 6.85 1.26
N TYR A 15 13.71 7.28 2.31
CA TYR A 15 13.13 6.34 3.28
C TYR A 15 12.12 5.40 2.62
N TRP A 16 11.26 5.90 1.74
CA TRP A 16 10.34 5.09 0.94
C TRP A 16 11.10 4.08 0.07
N ASN A 17 12.08 4.55 -0.71
CA ASN A 17 12.86 3.72 -1.62
C ASN A 17 13.69 2.66 -0.90
N LYS A 18 14.14 2.93 0.32
CA LYS A 18 14.95 2.00 1.12
C LYS A 18 14.10 0.95 1.85
N ASN A 19 12.89 1.30 2.27
CA ASN A 19 12.09 0.44 3.15
C ASN A 19 10.84 -0.11 2.48
N VAL A 20 10.09 0.72 1.75
CA VAL A 20 8.79 0.34 1.19
C VAL A 20 8.95 -0.37 -0.14
N VAL A 21 9.74 0.19 -1.08
CA VAL A 21 9.96 -0.40 -2.41
C VAL A 21 10.51 -1.84 -2.36
N PRO A 22 11.52 -2.17 -1.52
CA PRO A 22 12.05 -3.53 -1.46
C PRO A 22 11.05 -4.52 -0.84
N LEU A 23 10.23 -4.08 0.11
CA LEU A 23 9.17 -4.89 0.70
C LEU A 23 8.10 -5.20 -0.35
N ASP A 24 7.62 -4.20 -1.10
CA ASP A 24 6.67 -4.42 -2.19
C ASP A 24 7.21 -5.45 -3.20
N ALA A 25 8.44 -5.24 -3.66
CA ALA A 25 9.08 -6.15 -4.61
C ALA A 25 9.19 -7.58 -4.05
N THR A 26 9.47 -7.74 -2.75
CA THR A 26 9.57 -9.05 -2.10
C THR A 26 8.21 -9.71 -1.95
N ILE A 27 7.19 -8.96 -1.54
CA ILE A 27 5.80 -9.44 -1.43
C ILE A 27 5.31 -9.91 -2.80
N ARG A 28 5.46 -9.09 -3.84
CA ARG A 28 5.02 -9.42 -5.22
C ARG A 28 5.76 -10.61 -5.84
N LYS A 29 7.02 -10.84 -5.47
CA LYS A 29 7.83 -11.97 -5.96
C LYS A 29 7.61 -13.27 -5.19
N SER A 30 6.89 -13.24 -4.06
CA SER A 30 6.69 -14.43 -3.24
C SER A 30 5.85 -15.47 -3.99
N PRO A 31 6.41 -16.64 -4.33
CA PRO A 31 5.72 -17.63 -5.15
C PRO A 31 4.56 -18.25 -4.38
N SER A 32 3.39 -18.25 -5.01
CA SER A 32 2.13 -18.72 -4.43
C SER A 32 2.05 -20.24 -4.20
N SER A 33 3.04 -21.05 -4.63
CA SER A 33 2.82 -22.49 -4.85
C SER A 33 3.77 -23.55 -4.24
N LEU A 34 4.86 -23.24 -3.49
CA LEU A 34 5.85 -24.32 -3.18
C LEU A 34 6.43 -24.42 -1.75
N ASN A 35 5.84 -23.79 -0.73
CA ASN A 35 5.98 -24.18 0.68
C ASN A 35 5.02 -23.30 1.49
N LEU A 36 3.76 -23.72 1.54
CA LEU A 36 2.65 -22.79 1.78
C LEU A 36 2.62 -22.19 3.18
N PHE A 37 2.96 -22.90 4.26
CA PHE A 37 2.76 -22.38 5.61
C PHE A 37 3.83 -21.37 6.06
N GLU A 38 5.12 -21.71 5.95
CA GLU A 38 6.21 -20.79 6.34
C GLU A 38 6.28 -19.55 5.43
N LYS A 39 6.06 -19.71 4.13
CA LYS A 39 6.09 -18.58 3.19
C LYS A 39 4.89 -17.65 3.35
N ARG A 40 3.71 -18.17 3.70
CA ARG A 40 2.51 -17.34 3.96
C ARG A 40 2.64 -16.51 5.23
N MET A 41 3.15 -17.10 6.33
CA MET A 41 3.46 -16.33 7.53
C MET A 41 4.49 -15.23 7.26
N ASN A 42 5.46 -15.48 6.39
CA ASN A 42 6.43 -14.49 5.95
C ASN A 42 5.76 -13.33 5.19
N VAL A 43 4.85 -13.60 4.24
CA VAL A 43 4.15 -12.53 3.48
C VAL A 43 3.31 -11.63 4.38
N THR A 44 2.52 -12.19 5.30
CA THR A 44 1.73 -11.38 6.25
C THR A 44 2.63 -10.50 7.12
N GLN A 45 3.78 -11.01 7.56
CA GLN A 45 4.77 -10.21 8.30
C GLN A 45 5.38 -9.10 7.45
N LEU A 46 5.71 -9.37 6.18
CA LEU A 46 6.22 -8.36 5.26
C LEU A 46 5.19 -7.26 4.99
N ILE A 47 3.91 -7.61 4.82
CA ILE A 47 2.81 -6.65 4.68
C ILE A 47 2.68 -5.80 5.95
N GLY A 48 2.80 -6.41 7.14
CA GLY A 48 2.81 -5.69 8.41
C GLY A 48 3.99 -4.73 8.54
N ALA A 49 5.19 -5.11 8.07
CA ALA A 49 6.36 -4.24 8.05
C ALA A 49 6.17 -3.07 7.07
N TYR A 50 5.68 -3.34 5.86
CA TYR A 50 5.34 -2.31 4.87
C TYR A 50 4.39 -1.28 5.50
N GLN A 51 3.34 -1.77 6.16
CA GLN A 51 2.34 -0.94 6.84
C GLN A 51 2.98 0.04 7.83
N GLN A 52 3.88 -0.47 8.68
CA GLN A 52 4.56 0.35 9.69
C GLN A 52 5.42 1.45 9.05
N HIS A 53 6.12 1.15 7.96
CA HIS A 53 6.92 2.16 7.26
C HIS A 53 6.06 3.26 6.64
N VAL A 54 4.92 2.93 6.04
CA VAL A 54 3.97 3.93 5.51
C VAL A 54 3.40 4.80 6.63
N LEU A 55 2.95 4.18 7.73
CA LEU A 55 2.44 4.92 8.88
C LEU A 55 3.48 5.87 9.46
N ASN A 56 4.75 5.46 9.50
CA ASN A 56 5.83 6.32 9.97
C ASN A 56 6.01 7.56 9.07
N ILE A 57 5.92 7.42 7.74
CA ILE A 57 5.96 8.57 6.82
C ILE A 57 4.79 9.52 7.10
N LEU A 58 3.57 8.99 7.07
CA LEU A 58 2.35 9.78 7.22
C LEU A 58 2.29 10.49 8.58
N TYR A 59 2.62 9.79 9.67
CA TYR A 59 2.63 10.37 11.01
C TYR A 59 3.65 11.50 11.15
N ASN A 60 4.87 11.31 10.63
CA ASN A 60 5.90 12.34 10.74
C ASN A 60 5.58 13.57 9.88
N LEU A 61 5.04 13.37 8.67
CA LEU A 61 4.59 14.47 7.82
C LEU A 61 3.42 15.23 8.43
N ASP A 62 2.42 14.54 8.97
CA ASP A 62 1.29 15.17 9.65
C ASP A 62 1.77 16.05 10.81
N ARG A 63 2.64 15.50 11.67
CA ARG A 63 3.23 16.20 12.81
C ARG A 63 4.07 17.40 12.40
N GLN A 64 4.80 17.33 11.29
CA GLN A 64 5.70 18.40 10.83
C GLN A 64 5.03 19.38 9.86
N SER A 65 3.83 19.08 9.37
CA SER A 65 3.14 19.83 8.31
C SER A 65 3.03 21.33 8.59
N TYR A 66 2.91 21.74 9.86
CA TYR A 66 2.81 23.13 10.27
C TYR A 66 4.10 23.94 10.03
N GLN A 67 5.24 23.27 9.88
CA GLN A 67 6.56 23.89 9.66
C GLN A 67 6.78 24.30 8.20
N PHE A 68 5.94 23.80 7.29
CA PHE A 68 6.05 24.05 5.86
C PHE A 68 5.10 25.16 5.38
N GLU A 69 5.58 26.00 4.47
CA GLU A 69 4.81 27.09 3.85
C GLU A 69 3.90 26.55 2.72
N ASP A 70 4.38 25.57 1.98
CA ASP A 70 3.72 24.90 0.85
C ASP A 70 2.81 23.75 1.29
N LYS A 71 1.92 24.01 2.26
CA LYS A 71 1.03 22.99 2.88
C LYS A 71 0.23 22.16 1.89
N LYS A 72 -0.20 22.76 0.76
CA LYS A 72 -0.94 22.06 -0.29
C LYS A 72 -0.10 20.97 -0.96
N TYR A 73 1.20 21.23 -1.14
CA TYR A 73 2.13 20.26 -1.70
C TYR A 73 2.32 19.09 -0.73
N VAL A 74 2.55 19.37 0.56
CA VAL A 74 2.66 18.34 1.60
C VAL A 74 1.42 17.45 1.65
N GLN A 75 0.22 18.05 1.60
CA GLN A 75 -1.04 17.31 1.55
C GLN A 75 -1.16 16.43 0.29
N ALA A 76 -0.73 16.93 -0.87
CA ALA A 76 -0.71 16.15 -2.11
C ALA A 76 0.26 14.97 -2.01
N TYR A 77 1.46 15.18 -1.45
CA TYR A 77 2.44 14.13 -1.20
C TYR A 77 1.89 13.02 -0.30
N MET A 78 1.26 13.39 0.83
CA MET A 78 0.63 12.44 1.74
C MET A 78 -0.51 11.68 1.05
N LYS A 79 -1.34 12.36 0.26
CA LYS A 79 -2.42 11.74 -0.50
C LYS A 79 -1.89 10.73 -1.52
N ASN A 80 -0.81 11.05 -2.24
CA ASN A 80 -0.18 10.14 -3.18
C ASN A 80 0.38 8.90 -2.46
N THR A 81 1.01 9.09 -1.30
CA THR A 81 1.50 8.00 -0.43
C THR A 81 0.36 7.06 -0.04
N VAL A 82 -0.79 7.61 0.38
CA VAL A 82 -1.99 6.82 0.69
C VAL A 82 -2.52 6.10 -0.55
N SER A 83 -2.64 6.79 -1.68
CA SER A 83 -3.15 6.20 -2.94
C SER A 83 -2.35 4.97 -3.37
N GLN A 84 -1.02 5.11 -3.42
CA GLN A 84 -0.13 4.00 -3.77
C GLN A 84 -0.29 2.82 -2.81
N THR A 85 -0.38 3.11 -1.52
CA THR A 85 -0.55 2.09 -0.48
C THR A 85 -1.89 1.35 -0.61
N VAL A 86 -2.96 2.06 -0.98
CA VAL A 86 -4.28 1.47 -1.21
C VAL A 86 -4.26 0.51 -2.39
N GLU A 87 -3.61 0.90 -3.49
CA GLU A 87 -3.42 0.03 -4.66
C GLU A 87 -2.64 -1.24 -4.30
N ASP A 88 -1.53 -1.09 -3.57
CA ASP A 88 -0.69 -2.21 -3.15
C ASP A 88 -1.46 -3.18 -2.25
N PHE A 89 -2.18 -2.67 -1.24
CA PHE A 89 -2.93 -3.50 -0.30
C PHE A 89 -4.14 -4.18 -0.94
N SER A 90 -4.78 -3.51 -1.90
CA SER A 90 -5.85 -4.10 -2.70
C SER A 90 -5.33 -5.26 -3.55
N PHE A 91 -4.14 -5.10 -4.14
CA PHE A 91 -3.46 -6.17 -4.86
C PHE A 91 -3.07 -7.32 -3.92
N TYR A 92 -2.45 -7.04 -2.77
CA TYR A 92 -2.05 -8.09 -1.82
C TYR A 92 -3.24 -8.88 -1.30
N ALA A 93 -4.36 -8.23 -0.98
CA ALA A 93 -5.58 -8.90 -0.51
C ALA A 93 -6.17 -9.87 -1.56
N LYS A 94 -5.95 -9.58 -2.86
CA LYS A 94 -6.39 -10.43 -3.98
C LYS A 94 -5.47 -11.65 -4.17
N ILE A 95 -4.16 -11.47 -4.05
CA ILE A 95 -3.16 -12.51 -4.36
C ILE A 95 -2.84 -13.39 -3.14
N PHE A 96 -2.96 -12.84 -1.93
CA PHE A 96 -2.67 -13.51 -0.66
C PHE A 96 -3.92 -13.53 0.22
N PRO A 97 -4.85 -14.48 0.02
CA PRO A 97 -6.12 -14.55 0.77
C PRO A 97 -5.93 -14.56 2.29
N GLU A 98 -4.86 -15.18 2.78
CA GLU A 98 -4.48 -15.21 4.20
C GLU A 98 -4.18 -13.81 4.77
N SER A 99 -3.75 -12.88 3.93
CA SER A 99 -3.45 -11.50 4.32
C SER A 99 -4.63 -10.55 4.08
N LYS A 100 -5.78 -11.05 3.62
CA LYS A 100 -6.97 -10.23 3.33
C LYS A 100 -7.44 -9.46 4.57
N GLU A 101 -7.41 -10.08 5.75
CA GLU A 101 -7.86 -9.45 6.99
C GLU A 101 -6.96 -8.28 7.40
N ILE A 102 -5.63 -8.48 7.42
CA ILE A 102 -4.68 -7.42 7.75
C ILE A 102 -4.75 -6.29 6.72
N CYS A 103 -4.86 -6.61 5.43
CA CYS A 103 -4.99 -5.60 4.39
C CYS A 103 -6.26 -4.78 4.55
N SER A 104 -7.40 -5.44 4.79
CA SER A 104 -8.70 -4.77 4.97
C SER A 104 -8.72 -3.89 6.22
N LYS A 105 -8.12 -4.36 7.32
CA LYS A 105 -8.01 -3.58 8.56
C LYS A 105 -7.22 -2.30 8.33
N PHE A 106 -6.13 -2.39 7.59
CA PHE A 106 -5.30 -1.22 7.32
C PHE A 106 -5.95 -0.22 6.35
N LEU A 107 -6.60 -0.70 5.30
CA LEU A 107 -7.36 0.16 4.39
C LEU A 107 -8.43 0.99 5.14
N LYS A 108 -9.10 0.36 6.11
CA LYS A 108 -10.03 1.07 7.01
C LYS A 108 -9.33 2.14 7.85
N THR A 109 -8.12 1.87 8.36
CA THR A 109 -7.31 2.87 9.09
C THR A 109 -6.96 4.07 8.22
N LEU A 110 -6.77 3.87 6.91
CA LEU A 110 -6.52 4.94 5.94
C LEU A 110 -7.81 5.66 5.47
N GLY A 111 -8.97 5.31 6.02
CA GLY A 111 -10.26 5.90 5.64
C GLY A 111 -10.87 5.35 4.36
N VAL A 112 -10.39 4.21 3.86
CA VAL A 112 -10.97 3.52 2.69
C VAL A 112 -12.06 2.55 3.15
N SER A 113 -13.31 2.86 2.77
CA SER A 113 -14.51 2.17 3.23
C SER A 113 -14.67 0.73 2.72
N SER A 114 -14.04 0.39 1.58
CA SER A 114 -14.10 -0.93 0.97
C SER A 114 -12.93 -1.18 0.01
N LEU A 115 -12.44 -2.42 -0.06
CA LEU A 115 -11.55 -2.88 -1.13
C LEU A 115 -12.25 -2.65 -2.49
N PRO A 116 -11.54 -2.23 -3.55
CA PRO A 116 -12.11 -2.22 -4.88
C PRO A 116 -12.61 -3.63 -5.19
N GLU A 117 -13.91 -3.79 -5.45
CA GLU A 117 -14.43 -5.06 -5.93
C GLU A 117 -13.72 -5.36 -7.24
N ALA A 118 -13.09 -6.54 -7.31
CA ALA A 118 -12.53 -7.03 -8.56
C ALA A 118 -13.63 -6.96 -9.62
N GLU A 119 -13.34 -6.34 -10.76
CA GLU A 119 -14.19 -6.39 -11.93
C GLU A 119 -14.67 -7.83 -12.10
N GLN A 120 -15.97 -8.02 -11.88
CA GLN A 120 -16.65 -9.25 -12.23
C GLN A 120 -16.48 -9.36 -13.74
N THR A 121 -15.56 -10.21 -14.18
CA THR A 121 -15.59 -10.74 -15.54
C THR A 121 -17.00 -11.30 -15.73
N VAL A 122 -17.81 -10.54 -16.47
CA VAL A 122 -19.10 -11.00 -16.97
C VAL A 122 -18.78 -12.26 -17.77
N ALA A 123 -19.02 -13.41 -17.15
CA ALA A 123 -19.16 -14.66 -17.87
C ALA A 123 -20.44 -14.51 -18.67
N THR A 124 -20.32 -13.96 -19.88
CA THR A 124 -21.38 -14.01 -20.87
C THR A 124 -21.60 -15.49 -21.16
N SER A 125 -22.67 -16.05 -20.60
CA SER A 125 -23.18 -17.36 -20.95
C SER A 125 -23.53 -17.33 -22.44
N TYR A 126 -22.67 -17.91 -23.27
CA TYR A 126 -23.04 -18.25 -24.63
C TYR A 126 -23.99 -19.45 -24.55
N ILE A 127 -25.28 -19.20 -24.74
CA ILE A 127 -26.25 -20.25 -25.06
C ILE A 127 -26.16 -20.47 -26.57
N PRO A 128 -25.83 -21.68 -27.06
CA PRO A 128 -25.84 -21.96 -28.48
C PRO A 128 -27.30 -22.12 -28.94
N MET A 129 -27.75 -21.30 -29.89
CA MET A 129 -28.98 -21.58 -30.64
C MET A 129 -28.66 -22.63 -31.70
N MET A 130 -29.37 -23.77 -31.64
CA MET A 130 -29.75 -24.54 -32.84
C MET A 130 -30.95 -23.87 -33.50
#